data_AF-A0A2V9JPU1-F1
#
_entry.id   AF-A0A2V9JPU1-F1
#
_cell.length_a   1.000
_cell.length_b   1.000
_cell.length_c   1.000
_cell.angle_alpha   90.00
_cell.angle_beta   90.00
_cell.angle_gamma   90.00
#
_symmetry.space_group_name_H-M   'P 1'
#
loop_
_entity.id
_entity.type
_entity.pdbx_description
1 polymer ?
#
loop_
_entity_poly.entity_id
_entity_poly.type
_entity_poly.pdbx_seq_one_letter_code
_entity_poly.pdbx_strand_id
1 'polypeptide(L)'
;MAQVDGEVKLDVEGQATQRSVLDALEARYPVLRGTIRDQVTQQRRPFIRFFACEQDLSHELPDAPVPDAVATGAEPFLVVGAIAGG
;
A
#
# COMPACT_ATOMS: atom_id res chain seq x y z
N MET A 1 -9.08 -13.54 -4.44
CA MET A 1 -8.75 -12.88 -3.15
C MET A 1 -7.38 -13.37 -2.74
N ALA A 2 -6.46 -12.47 -2.37
CA ALA A 2 -5.26 -12.88 -1.67
C ALA A 2 -5.69 -13.27 -0.24
N GLN A 3 -5.58 -14.54 0.14
CA GLN A 3 -5.76 -14.95 1.53
C GLN A 3 -4.52 -14.52 2.32
N VAL A 4 -4.50 -13.24 2.70
CA VAL A 4 -3.48 -12.71 3.60
C VAL A 4 -4.16 -12.53 4.96
N ASP A 5 -3.95 -13.51 5.84
CA ASP A 5 -4.34 -13.42 7.25
C ASP A 5 -3.27 -12.58 7.98
N GLY A 6 -3.45 -11.26 8.00
CA GLY A 6 -2.68 -10.34 8.85
C GLY A 6 -1.66 -9.45 8.14
N GLU A 7 -0.69 -8.95 8.91
CA GLU A 7 0.36 -8.05 8.44
C GLU A 7 1.42 -8.79 7.63
N VAL A 8 1.86 -8.19 6.52
CA VAL A 8 2.95 -8.73 5.71
C VAL A 8 4.19 -7.87 5.86
N LYS A 9 5.31 -8.51 6.19
CA LYS A 9 6.63 -7.87 6.12
C LYS A 9 7.07 -7.78 4.66
N LEU A 10 7.34 -6.58 4.21
CA LEU A 10 7.87 -6.27 2.88
C LEU A 10 9.29 -5.73 3.04
N ASP A 11 10.19 -6.25 2.22
CA ASP A 11 11.52 -5.68 2.06
C ASP A 11 11.45 -4.67 0.92
N VAL A 12 11.81 -3.42 1.20
CA VAL A 12 11.80 -2.32 0.23
C VAL A 12 13.23 -1.83 0.09
N GLU A 13 13.82 -2.03 -1.08
CA GLU A 13 15.16 -1.54 -1.37
C GLU A 13 15.15 -0.02 -1.54
N GLY A 14 15.94 0.68 -0.73
CA GLY A 14 16.09 2.13 -0.79
C GLY A 14 15.07 2.90 0.06
N GLN A 15 14.61 4.05 -0.44
CA GLN A 15 13.67 4.89 0.29
C GLN A 15 12.27 4.29 0.25
N ALA A 16 11.70 3.99 1.42
CA ALA A 16 10.32 3.56 1.54
C ALA A 16 9.38 4.70 1.15
N THR A 17 8.62 4.47 0.08
CA THR A 17 7.61 5.38 -0.48
C THR A 17 6.33 4.59 -0.69
N GLN A 18 5.21 5.30 -0.86
CA GLN A 18 3.94 4.63 -1.17
C GLN A 18 4.07 3.73 -2.40
N ARG A 19 4.73 4.19 -3.47
CA ARG A 19 4.96 3.40 -4.68
C ARG A 19 5.79 2.15 -4.40
N SER A 20 6.93 2.29 -3.72
CA SER A 20 7.85 1.16 -3.52
C SER A 20 7.28 0.09 -2.58
N VAL A 21 6.52 0.49 -1.55
CA VAL A 21 5.77 -0.44 -0.69
C VAL A 21 4.72 -1.21 -1.50
N LEU A 22 3.96 -0.52 -2.35
CA LEU A 22 2.94 -1.16 -3.18
C LEU A 22 3.56 -2.06 -4.27
N ASP A 23 4.68 -1.64 -4.86
CA ASP A 23 5.42 -2.45 -5.83
C ASP A 23 5.93 -3.75 -5.19
N ALA A 24 6.51 -3.68 -4.00
CA ALA A 24 6.94 -4.85 -3.25
C ALA A 24 5.75 -5.76 -2.88
N LEU A 25 4.63 -5.17 -2.45
CA LEU A 25 3.41 -5.91 -2.13
C LEU A 25 2.84 -6.64 -3.35
N GLU A 26 2.74 -5.96 -4.49
CA GLU A 26 2.21 -6.51 -5.74
C GLU A 26 3.19 -7.47 -6.42
N ALA A 27 4.50 -7.37 -6.17
CA ALA A 27 5.49 -8.37 -6.56
C ALA A 27 5.31 -9.66 -5.77
N ARG A 28 5.07 -9.55 -4.46
CA ARG A 28 4.86 -10.69 -3.56
C ARG A 28 3.48 -11.34 -3.72
N TYR A 29 2.46 -10.53 -4.00
CA TYR A 29 1.08 -10.99 -4.26
C TYR A 29 0.57 -10.45 -5.59
N PRO A 30 0.91 -11.10 -6.72
CA PRO A 30 0.47 -10.67 -8.05
C PRO A 30 -1.05 -10.57 -8.21
N VAL A 31 -1.81 -11.32 -7.41
CA VAL A 31 -3.28 -11.26 -7.38
C VAL A 31 -3.84 -9.90 -6.92
N LEU A 32 -3.03 -9.07 -6.25
CA LEU A 32 -3.43 -7.72 -5.82
C LEU A 32 -3.27 -6.67 -6.93
N ARG A 33 -2.50 -6.97 -7.99
CA ARG A 33 -2.32 -6.07 -9.14
C ARG A 33 -3.66 -5.79 -9.81
N GLY A 34 -4.02 -4.52 -9.98
CA GLY A 34 -5.34 -4.13 -10.52
C GLY A 34 -6.44 -3.99 -9.47
N THR A 35 -6.22 -4.49 -8.25
CA THR A 35 -7.17 -4.33 -7.14
C THR A 35 -6.88 -3.06 -6.34
N ILE A 36 -5.59 -2.73 -6.15
CA ILE A 36 -5.13 -1.56 -5.40
C ILE A 36 -4.89 -0.37 -6.35
N ARG A 37 -4.04 -0.59 -7.34
CA ARG A 37 -3.72 0.37 -8.41
C ARG A 37 -4.22 -0.14 -9.74
N ASP A 38 -4.61 0.78 -10.62
CA ASP A 38 -4.88 0.45 -12.02
C ASP A 38 -3.60 -0.09 -12.69
N GLN A 39 -3.71 -1.21 -13.40
CA GLN A 39 -2.51 -1.89 -13.94
C GLN A 39 -1.81 -1.07 -15.03
N VAL A 40 -2.56 -0.25 -15.77
CA VAL A 40 -2.04 0.52 -16.90
C VAL A 40 -1.45 1.85 -16.44
N THR A 41 -2.22 2.61 -15.65
CA THR A 41 -1.88 3.96 -15.22
C THR A 41 -1.13 4.00 -13.89
N GLN A 42 -1.06 2.89 -13.15
CA GLN A 42 -0.47 2.79 -11.81
C GLN A 42 -1.09 3.76 -10.79
N GLN A 43 -2.27 4.31 -11.10
CA GLN A 43 -2.99 5.22 -10.21
C GLN A 43 -3.78 4.43 -9.16
N ARG A 44 -3.80 4.93 -7.93
CA ARG A 44 -4.66 4.43 -6.84
C ARG A 44 -6.12 4.47 -7.29
N ARG A 45 -6.85 3.38 -7.06
CA ARG A 45 -8.30 3.37 -7.32
C ARG A 45 -9.05 4.24 -6.29
N PRO A 46 -10.10 4.97 -6.69
CA PRO A 46 -10.75 5.98 -5.83
C PRO A 46 -11.35 5.44 -4.52
N PHE A 47 -11.62 4.13 -4.43
CA PHE A 47 -12.18 3.47 -3.25
C PHE A 47 -11.13 2.85 -2.31
N ILE A 48 -9.84 2.97 -2.64
CA ILE A 48 -8.73 2.48 -1.81
C ILE A 48 -8.17 3.67 -1.03
N ARG A 49 -7.94 3.52 0.26
CA ARG A 49 -7.28 4.52 1.12
C ARG A 49 -5.97 3.95 1.68
N PHE A 50 -5.01 4.84 1.89
CA PHE A 50 -3.72 4.51 2.46
C PHE A 50 -3.55 5.25 3.78
N PHE A 51 -3.18 4.51 4.82
CA PHE A 51 -2.90 5.08 6.13
C PHE A 51 -1.55 4.60 6.65
N ALA A 52 -0.89 5.48 7.40
CA ALA A 52 0.34 5.18 8.12
C ALA A 52 0.43 6.15 9.31
N CYS A 53 0.86 5.67 10.48
CA CYS A 53 0.96 6.49 11.68
C CYS A 53 -0.33 7.29 11.98
N GLU A 54 -1.49 6.66 11.80
CA GLU A 54 -2.82 7.28 11.95
C GLU A 54 -3.11 8.46 11.00
N GLN A 55 -2.28 8.66 9.97
CA GLN A 55 -2.43 9.72 8.97
C GLN A 55 -2.93 9.14 7.64
N ASP A 56 -3.83 9.87 6.97
CA ASP A 56 -4.25 9.55 5.61
C ASP A 56 -3.17 10.02 4.61
N LEU A 57 -2.57 9.07 3.90
CA LEU A 57 -1.61 9.31 2.83
C LEU A 57 -2.23 9.07 1.45
N SER A 58 -3.57 9.06 1.35
CA SER A 58 -4.29 8.72 0.13
C SER A 58 -4.15 9.78 -0.98
N HIS A 59 -3.80 11.01 -0.59
CA HIS A 59 -3.61 12.16 -1.48
C HIS A 59 -2.15 12.61 -1.59
N GLU A 60 -1.25 11.95 -0.87
CA GLU A 60 0.18 12.18 -0.99
C GLU A 60 0.68 11.74 -2.37
N LEU A 61 1.83 12.28 -2.77
CA LEU A 61 2.49 11.84 -3.99
C LEU A 61 2.98 10.39 -3.83
N PRO A 62 2.93 9.56 -4.88
CA PRO A 62 3.36 8.16 -4.81
C PRO A 62 4.85 8.00 -4.47
N ASP A 63 5.66 9.00 -4.78
CA ASP A 63 7.10 9.06 -4.47
C ASP A 63 7.42 9.80 -3.17
N ALA A 64 6.40 10.30 -2.46
CA ALA A 64 6.61 10.87 -1.13
C ALA A 64 7.09 9.76 -0.17
N PRO A 65 8.10 10.05 0.66
CA PRO A 65 8.53 9.10 1.69
C PRO A 65 7.38 8.80 2.65
N VAL A 66 7.25 7.54 3.03
CA VAL A 66 6.35 7.18 4.14
C VAL A 66 6.95 7.65 5.47
N PRO A 67 6.15 7.82 6.53
CA PRO A 67 6.67 8.12 7.86
C PRO A 67 7.74 7.13 8.31
N ASP A 68 8.72 7.62 9.07
CA ASP A 68 9.88 6.83 9.51
C ASP A 68 9.48 5.58 10.32
N ALA A 69 8.41 5.67 11.13
CA ALA A 69 7.88 4.53 11.86
C ALA A 69 7.40 3.40 10.93
N VAL A 70 6.90 3.71 9.74
CA VAL A 70 6.55 2.70 8.74
C VAL A 70 7.79 2.18 8.01
N ALA A 71 8.71 3.08 7.65
CA ALA A 71 9.96 2.71 6.99
C ALA A 71 10.83 1.76 7.84
N THR A 72 10.81 1.94 9.16
CA THR A 72 11.52 1.08 10.14
C THR A 72 10.73 -0.17 10.55
N GLY A 73 9.46 -0.27 10.13
CA GLY A 73 8.56 -1.36 10.52
C GLY A 73 8.07 -1.29 11.97
N ALA A 74 8.19 -0.14 12.62
CA ALA A 74 7.61 0.12 13.95
C ALA A 74 6.08 0.25 13.89
N GLU A 75 5.53 0.73 12.77
CA GLU A 75 4.10 0.83 12.50
C GLU A 75 3.75 0.28 11.11
N PRO A 76 2.53 -0.28 10.91
CA PRO A 76 2.13 -0.82 9.62
C PRO A 76 1.69 0.27 8.62
N PHE A 77 1.96 0.00 7.34
CA PHE A 77 1.29 0.68 6.23
C PHE A 77 -0.04 -0.02 5.91
N LEU A 78 -1.16 0.68 6.05
CA LEU A 78 -2.49 0.13 5.90
C LEU A 78 -3.07 0.44 4.52
N VAL A 79 -3.43 -0.60 3.78
CA VAL A 79 -4.19 -0.49 2.52
C VAL A 79 -5.64 -0.87 2.80
N VAL A 80 -6.52 0.13 2.84
CA VAL A 80 -7.93 -0.04 3.18
C VAL A 80 -8.78 0.09 1.92
N GLY A 81 -9.36 -1.01 1.45
CA GLY A 81 -10.40 -0.96 0.43
C GLY A 81 -11.77 -0.73 1.06
N ALA A 82 -12.58 0.16 0.47
CA ALA A 82 -14.00 0.15 0.77
C ALA A 82 -14.58 -1.21 0.37
N ILE A 83 -14.96 -2.03 1.35
CA ILE A 83 -15.79 -3.19 1.11
C ILE A 83 -17.15 -2.62 0.73
N ALA A 84 -17.53 -2.73 -0.54
CA ALA A 84 -18.94 -2.59 -0.91
C ALA A 84 -19.68 -3.69 -0.14
N GLY A 85 -20.30 -3.32 0.97
CA GLY A 85 -21.20 -4.21 1.71
C GLY A 85 -22.27 -4.68 0.74
N GLY A 86 -22.34 -5.99 0.53
CA GLY A 86 -23.50 -6.64 -0.08
C GLY A 86 -24.63 -6.74 0.94
#